data_AF-A0A7V0Z882-F1
#
_entry.id   AF-A0A7V0Z882-F1
#
_cell.length_a   1.000
_cell.length_b   1.000
_cell.length_c   1.000
_cell.angle_alpha   90.00
_cell.angle_beta   90.00
_cell.angle_gamma   90.00
#
_symmetry.space_group_name_H-M   'P 1'
#
loop_
_entity.id
_entity.type
_entity.pdbx_description
1 polymer ?
#
loop_
_entity_poly.entity_id
_entity_poly.type
_entity_poly.pdbx_seq_one_letter_code
_entity_poly.pdbx_strand_id
1 'polypeptide(L)'
;MDMSEKPVHVIINPKSGHGGQKLLLRELRTEMQRIGRELIEYVTTSPGDATRHARRIAPNASAVIAWGGDGTANEVANGLAGTAVPLLLSLIHI
;
A
#
# COMPACT_ATOMS: atom_id res chain seq x y z
N MET A 1 2.84 13.52 18.01
CA MET A 1 2.40 13.77 16.62
C MET A 1 1.24 12.83 16.36
N ASP A 2 0.07 13.38 16.10
CA ASP A 2 -1.12 12.59 15.83
C ASP A 2 -0.95 11.87 14.47
N MET A 3 -1.03 10.54 14.46
CA MET A 3 -1.01 9.76 13.22
C MET A 3 -2.34 9.86 12.47
N SER A 4 -3.37 10.50 13.04
CA SER A 4 -4.72 10.57 12.48
C SER A 4 -4.84 11.45 11.23
N GLU A 5 -3.93 12.40 11.00
CA GLU A 5 -3.93 13.27 9.81
C GLU A 5 -3.13 12.72 8.64
N LYS A 6 -2.17 11.81 8.87
CA LYS A 6 -1.29 11.31 7.79
C LYS A 6 -2.06 10.36 6.86
N PRO A 7 -1.87 10.44 5.54
CA PRO A 7 -2.56 9.58 4.58
C PRO A 7 -2.16 8.11 4.72
N VAL A 8 -3.09 7.24 4.33
CA VAL A 8 -2.77 5.84 4.05
C VAL A 8 -2.29 5.74 2.61
N HIS A 9 -1.21 5.01 2.37
CA HIS A 9 -0.71 4.77 1.02
C HIS A 9 -1.04 3.35 0.57
N VAL A 10 -1.34 3.16 -0.70
CA VAL A 10 -1.45 1.83 -1.34
C VAL A 10 -0.46 1.73 -2.49
N ILE A 11 0.41 0.71 -2.43
CA ILE A 11 1.41 0.42 -3.44
C ILE A 11 0.93 -0.78 -4.26
N ILE A 12 0.63 -0.54 -5.53
CA ILE A 12 -0.04 -1.46 -6.44
C ILE A 12 0.95 -2.02 -7.44
N ASN A 13 1.12 -3.35 -7.42
CA ASN A 13 1.81 -4.05 -8.50
C ASN A 13 0.81 -4.42 -9.59
N PRO A 14 0.81 -3.77 -10.77
CA PRO A 14 -0.18 -4.03 -11.82
C PRO A 14 -0.03 -5.41 -12.46
N LYS A 15 1.10 -6.10 -12.25
CA LYS A 15 1.36 -7.46 -12.74
C LYS A 15 0.93 -8.54 -11.75
N SER A 16 0.58 -8.15 -10.52
CA SER A 16 0.04 -9.07 -9.54
C SER A 16 -1.48 -9.17 -9.70
N GLY A 17 -2.00 -10.39 -9.76
CA GLY A 17 -3.42 -10.64 -9.56
C GLY A 17 -4.31 -10.98 -10.73
N HIS A 18 -5.42 -11.62 -10.40
CA HIS A 18 -6.53 -11.96 -11.30
C HIS A 18 -7.66 -10.92 -11.19
N GLY A 19 -8.60 -10.88 -12.15
CA GLY A 19 -9.56 -9.77 -12.34
C GLY A 19 -10.36 -9.28 -11.12
N GLY A 20 -10.56 -10.12 -10.09
CA GLY A 20 -11.24 -9.74 -8.84
C GLY A 20 -10.53 -8.64 -8.02
N GLN A 21 -9.24 -8.44 -8.23
CA GLN A 21 -8.47 -7.43 -7.49
C GLN A 21 -8.87 -5.99 -7.80
N LYS A 22 -9.39 -5.72 -9.01
CA LYS A 22 -9.87 -4.37 -9.35
C LYS A 22 -11.14 -4.00 -8.59
N LEU A 23 -11.99 -4.97 -8.27
CA LEU A 23 -13.22 -4.73 -7.50
C LEU A 23 -12.89 -4.40 -6.04
N LEU A 24 -12.04 -5.20 -5.40
CA LEU A 24 -11.59 -4.96 -4.03
C LEU A 24 -10.89 -3.61 -3.88
N LEU A 25 -10.07 -3.18 -4.86
CA LEU A 25 -9.42 -1.87 -4.80
C LEU A 25 -10.44 -0.73 -4.88
N ARG A 26 -11.52 -0.90 -5.64
CA ARG A 26 -12.62 0.08 -5.68
C ARG A 26 -13.37 0.13 -4.36
N GLU A 27 -13.64 -1.02 -3.74
CA GLU A 27 -14.28 -1.08 -2.41
C GLU A 27 -13.41 -0.40 -1.34
N LEU A 28 -12.09 -0.66 -1.35
CA LEU A 28 -11.14 0.04 -0.48
C LEU A 28 -11.23 1.56 -0.64
N ARG A 29 -11.24 2.07 -1.88
CA ARG A 29 -11.40 3.52 -2.13
C ARG A 29 -12.70 4.06 -1.54
N THR A 30 -13.82 3.37 -1.78
CA THR A 30 -15.14 3.77 -1.27
C THR A 30 -15.15 3.82 0.25
N GLU A 31 -14.60 2.81 0.91
CA GLU A 31 -14.55 2.74 2.37
C GLU A 31 -13.65 3.82 2.97
N MET A 32 -12.48 4.06 2.38
CA MET A 32 -11.56 5.13 2.79
C MET A 32 -12.22 6.52 2.69
N GLN A 33 -12.96 6.77 1.59
CA GLN A 33 -13.76 7.98 1.43
C GLN A 33 -14.88 8.08 2.48
N ARG A 34 -15.60 6.98 2.73
CA ARG A 34 -16.70 6.93 3.71
C ARG A 34 -16.23 7.27 5.13
N ILE A 35 -15.02 6.88 5.50
CA ILE A 35 -14.43 7.19 6.82
C ILE A 35 -13.62 8.50 6.83
N GLY A 36 -13.58 9.25 5.72
CA GLY A 36 -12.87 10.52 5.62
C GLY A 36 -11.35 10.40 5.71
N ARG A 37 -10.77 9.27 5.31
CA ARG A 37 -9.33 9.04 5.32
C ARG A 37 -8.75 9.15 3.92
N GLU A 38 -7.70 9.95 3.77
CA GLU A 38 -6.99 10.08 2.51
C GLU A 38 -6.27 8.77 2.16
N LEU A 39 -6.50 8.28 0.94
CA LEU A 39 -5.82 7.13 0.35
C LEU A 39 -5.00 7.61 -0.86
N ILE A 40 -3.67 7.48 -0.78
CA ILE A 40 -2.76 7.82 -1.87
C ILE A 40 -2.30 6.56 -2.58
N GLU A 41 -2.50 6.50 -3.89
CA GLU A 41 -2.16 5.33 -4.70
C GLU A 41 -0.85 5.51 -5.45
N TYR A 42 -0.06 4.43 -5.51
CA TYR A 42 1.14 4.37 -6.31
C TYR A 42 1.18 3.06 -7.08
N VAL A 43 1.26 3.13 -8.42
CA VAL A 43 1.42 1.97 -9.28
C VAL A 43 2.91 1.77 -9.57
N THR A 44 3.45 0.60 -9.22
CA THR A 44 4.87 0.29 -9.43
C THR A 44 5.18 0.11 -10.91
N THR A 45 6.37 0.53 -11.32
CA THR A 45 6.81 0.50 -12.72
C THR A 45 7.87 -0.55 -13.02
N SER A 46 8.61 -0.99 -12.01
CA SER A 46 9.78 -1.88 -12.16
C SER A 46 10.07 -2.65 -10.87
N PRO A 47 10.88 -3.72 -10.92
CA PRO A 47 11.39 -4.37 -9.70
C PRO A 47 12.14 -3.38 -8.77
N GLY A 48 11.94 -3.53 -7.46
CA GLY A 48 12.50 -2.66 -6.43
C GLY A 48 11.80 -1.31 -6.29
N ASP A 49 10.81 -1.01 -7.14
CA ASP A 49 10.10 0.27 -7.13
C ASP A 49 9.22 0.44 -5.90
N ALA A 50 8.58 -0.64 -5.42
CA ALA A 50 7.81 -0.59 -4.19
C ALA A 50 8.72 -0.29 -2.99
N THR A 51 9.92 -0.88 -2.96
CA THR A 51 10.92 -0.62 -1.90
C THR A 51 11.32 0.86 -1.86
N ARG A 52 11.69 1.43 -3.02
CA ARG A 52 12.09 2.84 -3.14
C ARG A 52 10.95 3.78 -2.76
N HIS A 53 9.74 3.50 -3.23
CA HIS A 53 8.58 4.32 -2.93
C HIS A 53 8.24 4.27 -1.44
N ALA A 54 8.12 3.08 -0.85
CA ALA A 54 7.79 2.88 0.57
C ALA A 54 8.77 3.62 1.49
N ARG A 55 10.08 3.51 1.24
CA ARG A 55 11.11 4.24 2.00
C ARG A 55 10.92 5.75 1.94
N ARG A 56 10.57 6.29 0.76
CA ARG A 56 10.37 7.73 0.54
C ARG A 56 9.14 8.26 1.27
N ILE A 57 8.05 7.49 1.32
CA ILE A 57 6.78 7.94 1.94
C ILE A 57 6.71 7.67 3.45
N ALA A 58 7.55 6.77 3.99
CA ALA A 58 7.46 6.33 5.38
C ALA A 58 7.38 7.47 6.43
N PRO A 59 8.13 8.58 6.31
CA PRO A 59 8.02 9.70 7.26
C PRO A 59 6.63 10.36 7.30
N ASN A 60 5.87 10.26 6.20
CA ASN A 60 4.60 10.96 5.97
C ASN A 60 3.39 10.04 5.88
N ALA A 61 3.56 8.73 6.00
CA ALA A 61 2.48 7.75 5.96
C ALA A 61 1.94 7.43 7.37
N SER A 62 0.63 7.26 7.51
CA SER A 62 0.04 6.63 8.71
C SER A 62 0.03 5.11 8.61
N ALA A 63 -0.08 4.58 7.39
CA ALA A 63 0.02 3.17 7.06
C ALA A 63 0.33 2.98 5.56
N VAL A 64 0.86 1.81 5.21
CA VAL A 64 1.06 1.41 3.81
C VAL A 64 0.40 0.06 3.55
N ILE A 65 -0.36 -0.03 2.46
CA ILE A 65 -1.00 -1.23 1.97
C ILE A 65 -0.18 -1.75 0.79
N ALA A 66 0.35 -2.98 0.90
CA ALA A 66 0.92 -3.68 -0.24
C ALA A 66 -0.21 -4.38 -1.02
N TRP A 67 -0.43 -3.94 -2.26
CA TRP A 67 -1.43 -4.48 -3.18
C TRP A 67 -0.75 -5.29 -4.28
N GLY A 68 -0.52 -6.57 -3.99
CA GLY A 68 0.14 -7.51 -4.89
C GLY A 68 0.50 -8.82 -4.18
N GLY A 69 1.26 -9.70 -4.85
CA GLY A 69 1.72 -10.96 -4.26
C GLY A 69 2.91 -10.77 -3.30
N ASP A 70 3.48 -11.90 -2.84
CA ASP A 70 4.56 -11.94 -1.84
C ASP A 70 5.77 -11.08 -2.19
N GLY A 71 6.16 -11.02 -3.47
CA GLY A 71 7.25 -10.15 -3.91
C GLY A 71 6.98 -8.67 -3.65
N THR A 72 5.74 -8.23 -3.84
CA THR A 72 5.32 -6.84 -3.55
C THR A 72 5.32 -6.60 -2.05
N ALA A 73 4.79 -7.54 -1.27
CA ALA A 73 4.80 -7.47 0.19
C ALA A 73 6.23 -7.36 0.75
N ASN A 74 7.15 -8.18 0.23
CA ASN A 74 8.56 -8.17 0.63
C ASN A 74 9.24 -6.85 0.27
N GLU A 75 9.00 -6.30 -0.93
CA GLU A 75 9.55 -5.00 -1.30
C GLU A 75 9.07 -3.87 -0.38
N VAL A 76 7.76 -3.81 -0.11
CA VAL A 76 7.21 -2.79 0.80
C VAL A 76 7.78 -2.96 2.21
N ALA A 77 7.83 -4.19 2.73
CA ALA A 77 8.41 -4.48 4.05
C ALA A 77 9.87 -4.00 4.14
N ASN A 78 10.70 -4.28 3.14
CA ASN A 78 12.09 -3.80 3.10
C ASN A 78 12.20 -2.27 2.98
N GLY A 79 11.23 -1.61 2.35
CA GLY A 79 11.16 -0.16 2.29
C GLY A 79 10.81 0.49 3.64
N LEU A 80 9.99 -0.18 4.45
CA LEU A 80 9.53 0.28 5.77
C LEU A 80 10.37 -0.22 6.94
N ALA A 81 11.32 -1.12 6.70
CA ALA A 81 12.19 -1.68 7.73
C ALA A 81 12.87 -0.57 8.56
N GLY A 82 12.78 -0.70 9.89
CA GLY A 82 13.30 0.31 10.82
C GLY A 82 12.35 1.49 11.09
N THR A 83 11.13 1.49 10.54
CA THR A 83 10.10 2.49 10.83
C THR A 83 8.98 1.89 11.69
N ALA A 84 8.18 2.76 12.31
CA ALA A 84 6.97 2.37 13.04
C ALA A 84 5.71 2.34 12.15
N VAL A 85 5.86 2.51 10.82
CA VAL A 85 4.72 2.57 9.90
C VAL A 85 4.12 1.17 9.74
N PRO A 86 2.83 0.98 10.04
CA PRO A 86 2.15 -0.29 9.82
C PRO A 86 2.12 -0.68 8.35
N LEU A 87 2.43 -1.95 8.08
CA LEU A 87 2.24 -2.59 6.77
C LEU A 87 0.98 -3.45 6.81
N LEU A 88 0.02 -3.16 5.93
CA LEU A 88 -1.14 -4.01 5.68
C LEU A 88 -0.92 -4.79 4.39
N LEU A 89 -1.25 -6.08 4.43
CA LEU A 89 -1.18 -6.95 3.27
C LEU A 89 -2.59 -7.16 2.71
N SER A 90 -2.77 -7.01 1.41
CA SER A 90 -3.98 -7.50 0.75
C SER A 90 -3.93 -9.02 0.77
N LEU A 91 -4.67 -9.68 1.67
CA LEU A 91 -4.85 -11.13 1.62
C LEU A 91 -5.62 -11.48 0.35
N ILE A 92 -4.95 -12.11 -0.60
CA ILE A 92 -5.58 -12.60 -1.82
C ILE A 92 -5.12 -14.04 -1.97
N HIS A 93 -6.05 -14.98 -1.76
CA HIS A 93 -5.82 -16.41 -2.00
C HIS A 93 -5.24 -16.59 -3.42
N ILE A 94 -4.11 -17.29 -3.47
CA ILE A 94 -3.46 -17.77 -4.69
C ILE A 94 -4.33 -18.84 -5.32
#